data_AF-A0A1X0R9T5-F1
#
_entry.id   AF-A0A1X0R9T5-F1
#
_cell.length_a   1.000
_cell.length_b   1.000
_cell.length_c   1.000
_cell.angle_alpha   90.00
_cell.angle_beta   90.00
_cell.angle_gamma   90.00
#
_symmetry.space_group_name_H-M   'P 1'
#
loop_
_entity.id
_entity.type
_entity.pdbx_description
1 polymer ?
#
loop_
_entity_poly.entity_id
_entity_poly.type
_entity_poly.pdbx_seq_one_letter_code
_entity_poly.pdbx_strand_id
1 'polypeptide(L)' 'LAYADDILVFFSDSLEITQVLDVLHLYEQASNAKLNRYKTIAVSLSGDPLLTWQRNLYDHGIAQ' A
#
# COMPACT_ATOMS: atom_id res chain seq x y z
N LEU A 1 -0.55 -6.78 10.36
CA LEU A 1 -0.97 -8.20 10.45
C LEU A 1 -0.44 -8.90 9.20
N ALA A 2 0.23 -10.04 9.33
CA ALA A 2 0.75 -10.78 8.18
C ALA A 2 0.35 -12.24 8.31
N TYR A 3 -0.14 -12.82 7.21
CA TYR A 3 -0.46 -14.24 7.11
C TYR A 3 -0.03 -14.75 5.74
N ALA A 4 0.92 -15.67 5.71
CA ALA A 4 1.57 -16.13 4.47
C ALA A 4 2.09 -14.94 3.63
N ASP A 5 1.57 -14.76 2.42
CA ASP A 5 1.88 -13.66 1.49
C ASP A 5 0.94 -12.45 1.62
N ASP A 6 -0.14 -12.55 2.39
CA ASP A 6 -1.08 -11.46 2.62
C ASP A 6 -0.66 -10.59 3.81
N ILE A 7 -0.55 -9.28 3.57
CA ILE A 7 -0.16 -8.28 4.58
C ILE A 7 -1.24 -7.21 4.67
N LEU A 8 -1.68 -6.94 5.90
CA LEU A 8 -2.57 -5.85 6.26
C LEU A 8 -1.81 -4.84 7.13
N VAL A 9 -1.70 -3.60 6.66
CA VAL A 9 -1.06 -2.50 7.38
C VAL A 9 -2.11 -1.46 7.75
N PHE A 10 -2.10 -1.04 9.01
CA PHE A 10 -2.97 0.03 9.50
C PHE A 10 -2.14 1.29 9.66
N PHE A 11 -2.66 2.40 9.15
CA PHE A 11 -2.01 3.70 9.19
C PHE A 11 -2.84 4.67 10.02
N SER A 12 -2.16 5.54 10.76
CA SER A 12 -2.81 6.64 11.48
C SER A 12 -2.72 7.95 10.68
N ASP A 13 -1.75 8.06 9.77
CA ASP A 13 -1.54 9.21 8.90
C ASP A 13 -1.35 8.76 7.44
N SER A 14 -1.85 9.59 6.53
CA SER A 14 -1.59 9.57 5.10
C SER A 14 -0.14 9.49 4.66
N LEU A 15 0.75 10.12 5.41
CA LEU A 15 2.18 10.20 5.08
C LEU A 15 2.88 8.85 5.25
N GLU A 16 2.34 7.97 6.10
CA GLU A 16 2.92 6.65 6.39
C GLU A 16 2.80 5.68 5.20
N ILE A 17 1.84 5.90 4.29
CA ILE A 17 1.66 5.07 3.10
C ILE A 17 2.86 5.14 2.19
N THR A 18 3.36 6.35 1.93
CA THR A 18 4.52 6.55 1.06
C THR A 18 5.73 5.80 1.62
N GLN A 19 5.94 5.88 2.94
CA GLN A 19 7.04 5.17 3.60
C GLN A 19 6.92 3.65 3.45
N VAL A 20 5.70 3.09 3.57
CA VAL A 20 5.49 1.65 3.37
C VAL A 20 5.68 1.24 1.92
N LEU A 21 5.21 2.03 0.96
CA LEU A 21 5.42 1.77 -0.46
C LEU A 21 6.91 1.79 -0.83
N ASP A 22 7.69 2.71 -0.26
CA ASP A 22 9.14 2.76 -0.44
C ASP A 22 9.83 1.51 0.11
N VAL A 23 9.45 1.07 1.31
CA VAL A 23 9.99 -0.16 1.93
C VAL A 23 9.61 -1.40 1.12
N LEU A 24 8.36 -1.49 0.66
CA LEU A 24 7.92 -2.59 -0.20
C LEU A 24 8.69 -2.59 -1.52
N HIS A 25 8.93 -1.43 -2.12
CA HIS A 25 9.72 -1.33 -3.34
C HIS A 25 11.16 -1.81 -3.13
N LEU A 26 11.80 -1.40 -2.03
CA LEU A 26 13.12 -1.90 -1.66
C LEU A 26 13.13 -3.42 -1.47
N TYR A 27 12.08 -3.95 -0.82
CA TYR A 27 11.93 -5.38 -0.63
C TYR A 27 11.75 -6.14 -1.96
N GLU A 28 10.98 -5.59 -2.91
CA GLU A 28 10.84 -6.17 -4.26
C GLU A 28 12.21 -6.30 -4.94
N GLN A 29 13.05 -5.26 -4.84
CA GLN A 29 14.39 -5.24 -5.42
C GLN A 29 15.34 -6.26 -4.75
N ALA A 30 15.24 -6.42 -3.43
CA ALA A 30 16.16 -7.27 -2.65
C ALA A 30 15.77 -8.75 -2.67
N SER A 31 14.48 -9.09 -2.80
CA SER A 31 13.96 -10.45 -2.57
C SER A 31 13.43 -11.15 -3.82
N ASN A 32 13.37 -10.46 -4.97
CA ASN A 32 12.71 -10.92 -6.20
C ASN A 32 11.19 -11.23 -6.03
N ALA A 33 10.62 -11.00 -4.85
CA ALA A 33 9.19 -11.00 -4.63
C ALA A 33 8.56 -9.77 -5.30
N LYS A 34 7.28 -9.88 -5.69
CA LYS A 34 6.55 -8.77 -6.32
C LYS A 34 5.24 -8.53 -5.61
N LEU A 35 4.94 -7.25 -5.35
CA LEU A 35 3.65 -6.82 -4.86
C LEU A 35 2.61 -7.01 -5.96
N ASN A 36 1.55 -7.75 -5.63
CA ASN A 36 0.43 -7.94 -6.53
C ASN A 36 -0.50 -6.71 -6.51
N ARG A 37 -0.13 -5.68 -7.28
CA ARG A 37 -0.83 -4.40 -7.34
C ARG A 37 -2.31 -4.50 -7.74
N TYR A 38 -2.71 -5.58 -8.42
CA TYR A 38 -4.12 -5.84 -8.77
C TYR A 38 -4.95 -6.40 -7.61
N LYS A 39 -4.29 -6.99 -6.60
CA LYS A 39 -4.94 -7.50 -5.38
C LYS A 39 -4.76 -6.57 -4.18
N THR A 40 -3.81 -5.64 -4.25
CA THR A 40 -3.59 -4.64 -3.20
C THR A 40 -4.73 -3.62 -3.21
N ILE A 41 -5.34 -3.42 -2.05
CA ILE A 41 -6.39 -2.43 -1.84
C ILE A 41 -6.04 -1.54 -0.64
N ALA A 42 -6.50 -0.29 -0.68
CA ALA A 42 -6.45 0.61 0.47
C ALA A 42 -7.85 1.10 0.79
N VAL A 43 -8.22 1.04 2.07
CA VAL A 43 -9.56 1.39 2.54
C VAL A 43 -9.44 2.36 3.71
N SER A 44 -10.20 3.45 3.63
CA SER A 44 -10.37 4.39 4.74
C SER A 44 -11.37 3.83 5.73
N LEU A 45 -10.96 3.67 6.99
CA LEU A 45 -11.84 3.19 8.06
C LEU A 45 -12.82 4.26 8.57
N SER A 46 -12.60 5.54 8.26
CA SER A 46 -13.55 6.61 8.58
C SER A 46 -14.73 6.66 7.62
N GLY A 47 -14.65 5.98 6.47
CA GLY A 47 -15.63 6.07 5.39
C GLY A 47 -15.45 7.26 4.46
N ASP A 48 -14.61 8.23 4.83
CA ASP A 48 -14.31 9.39 3.98
C ASP A 48 -13.23 9.07 2.94
N PRO A 49 -13.41 9.48 1.67
CA PRO A 49 -12.39 9.32 0.64
C PRO A 49 -11.21 10.24 0.89
N LEU A 50 -10.03 9.66 1.07
CA LEU A 50 -8.76 10.39 1.21
C LEU A 50 -8.13 10.58 -0.17
N LEU A 51 -8.44 11.70 -0.83
CA LEU A 51 -7.99 11.99 -2.21
C LEU A 51 -6.46 11.94 -2.39
N THR A 52 -5.71 12.35 -1.37
CA THR A 52 -4.24 12.28 -1.37
C THR A 52 -3.73 10.85 -1.39
N TRP A 53 -4.41 9.92 -0.69
CA TRP A 53 -4.05 8.50 -0.69
C TRP A 53 -4.29 7.87 -2.05
N GLN A 54 -5.46 8.16 -2.63
CA GLN A 54 -5.84 7.62 -3.94
C GLN A 54 -4.83 8.01 -5.01
N ARG A 55 -4.37 9.26 -5.00
CA ARG A 55 -3.31 9.72 -5.90
C ARG A 55 -2.01 8.96 -5.66
N ASN A 56 -1.56 8.88 -4.41
CA ASN A 56 -0.31 8.19 -4.08
C ASN A 56 -0.33 6.71 -4.50
N LEU A 57 -1.46 6.02 -4.30
CA LEU A 57 -1.63 4.62 -4.69
C LEU A 57 -1.66 4.46 -6.21
N TYR A 58 -2.36 5.36 -6.91
CA TYR A 58 -2.41 5.39 -8.36
C TYR A 58 -1.01 5.59 -8.97
N ASP A 59 -0.21 6.50 -8.41
CA ASP A 59 1.18 6.74 -8.85
C ASP A 59 2.06 5.48 -8.68
N HIS A 60 1.69 4.56 -7.77
CA HIS A 60 2.36 3.27 -7.56
C HIS A 60 1.72 2.10 -8.32
N GLY A 61 0.75 2.38 -9.19
CA GLY A 61 0.06 1.40 -10.02
C GLY A 61 -0.90 0.50 -9.24
N ILE A 62 -1.31 0.90 -8.04
CA ILE A 62 -2.31 0.20 -7.22
C ILE A 62 -3.67 0.79 -7.61
N ALA A 63 -4.48 -0.01 -8.31
CA ALA A 63 -5.82 0.39 -8.73
C ALA A 63 -6.80 0.27 -7.54
N GLN A 64 -7.73 1.23 -7.45
CA GLN A 64 -8.86 1.16 -6.52
C GLN A 64 -9.94 0.20 -7.03
#